data_AF-A0A2D5H387-F1
#
_entry.id   AF-A0A2D5H387-F1
#
_cell.length_a   1.000
_cell.length_b   1.000
_cell.length_c   1.000
_cell.angle_alpha   90.00
_cell.angle_beta   90.00
_cell.angle_gamma   90.00
#
_symmetry.space_group_name_H-M   'P 1'
#
loop_
_entity.id
_entity.type
_entity.pdbx_description
1 polymer ?
#
loop_
_entity_poly.entity_id
_entity_poly.type
_entity_poly.pdbx_seq_one_letter_code
_entity_poly.pdbx_strand_id
1 'polypeptide(L)'
;MIRVNPKLTINAAFLQEIKDDNLRLYGLLDNLRACWLVNSPDVFRPEWFSRLISDLRDQVAMHFALENAFGYFEKPVSSDPLLTAEAQRLHAQHEELYLQICSIAENAEEMLYPQMDEEAYTRQVDLFRDFYRAFQEHESAEFDLMVRVFSEQQKQQRPLISTDQ
;
A
#
# COMPACT_ATOMS: atom_id res chain seq x y z
N MET A 1 18.40 3.38 -37.68
CA MET A 1 18.00 3.56 -36.27
C MET A 1 16.49 3.40 -36.18
N ILE A 2 16.00 2.23 -35.75
CA ILE A 2 14.56 2.00 -35.54
C ILE A 2 14.32 2.11 -34.04
N ARG A 3 13.68 3.20 -33.59
CA ARG A 3 13.13 3.27 -32.22
C ARG A 3 11.87 2.42 -32.20
N VAL A 4 11.98 1.21 -31.66
CA VAL A 4 10.82 0.41 -31.29
C VAL A 4 10.33 0.99 -29.97
N ASN A 5 9.22 1.74 -29.99
CA ASN A 5 8.45 1.99 -28.77
C ASN A 5 7.84 0.63 -28.39
N PRO A 6 8.20 0.02 -27.25
CA PRO A 6 7.48 -1.15 -26.80
C PRO A 6 6.06 -0.69 -26.48
N LYS A 7 5.09 -1.08 -27.32
CA LYS A 7 3.68 -1.06 -26.92
C LYS A 7 3.60 -1.93 -25.68
N LEU A 8 3.51 -1.30 -24.51
CA LEU A 8 3.23 -1.95 -23.23
C LEU A 8 1.88 -2.66 -23.40
N THR A 9 1.93 -3.95 -23.71
CA THR A 9 0.74 -4.77 -23.86
C THR A 9 0.41 -5.24 -22.45
N ILE A 10 -0.23 -4.37 -21.67
CA ILE A 10 -0.66 -4.71 -20.31
C ILE A 10 -1.74 -5.80 -20.45
N ASN A 11 -1.47 -6.98 -19.90
CA ASN A 11 -2.39 -8.12 -19.94
C ASN A 11 -3.64 -7.80 -19.11
N ALA A 12 -4.84 -8.04 -19.64
CA ALA A 12 -6.10 -7.81 -18.93
C ALA A 12 -6.24 -8.68 -17.66
N ALA A 13 -5.71 -9.90 -17.68
CA ALA A 13 -5.68 -10.77 -16.50
C ALA A 13 -4.85 -10.15 -15.36
N PHE A 14 -3.87 -9.34 -15.72
CA PHE A 14 -2.98 -8.70 -14.77
C PHE A 14 -3.60 -7.41 -14.17
N LEU A 15 -4.31 -6.60 -14.96
CA LEU A 15 -5.11 -5.49 -14.39
C LEU A 15 -6.19 -6.00 -13.44
N GLN A 16 -6.72 -7.20 -13.71
CA GLN A 16 -7.64 -7.87 -12.81
C GLN A 16 -6.96 -8.29 -11.51
N GLU A 17 -5.73 -8.80 -11.57
CA GLU A 17 -4.94 -9.16 -10.37
C GLU A 17 -4.73 -7.98 -9.44
N ILE A 18 -4.34 -6.81 -9.94
CA ILE A 18 -4.20 -5.59 -9.12
C ILE A 18 -5.53 -5.14 -8.53
N LYS A 19 -6.58 -5.20 -9.33
CA LYS A 19 -7.91 -4.82 -8.85
C LYS A 19 -8.36 -5.75 -7.72
N ASP A 20 -8.14 -7.05 -7.87
CA ASP A 20 -8.50 -8.04 -6.87
C ASP A 20 -7.65 -7.89 -5.60
N ASP A 21 -6.36 -7.59 -5.76
CA ASP A 21 -5.43 -7.25 -4.67
C ASP A 21 -5.92 -6.04 -3.86
N ASN A 22 -6.19 -4.92 -4.52
CA ASN A 22 -6.68 -3.70 -3.86
C ASN A 22 -8.02 -3.93 -3.15
N LEU A 23 -8.95 -4.66 -3.78
CA LEU A 23 -10.24 -4.99 -3.16
C LEU A 23 -10.06 -5.81 -1.88
N ARG A 24 -9.15 -6.79 -1.90
CA ARG A 24 -8.86 -7.61 -0.73
C ARG A 24 -8.18 -6.81 0.37
N LEU A 25 -7.20 -5.97 0.03
CA LEU A 25 -6.50 -5.10 0.96
C LEU A 25 -7.46 -4.17 1.69
N TYR A 26 -8.29 -3.42 0.97
CA TYR A 26 -9.26 -2.51 1.58
C TYR A 26 -10.32 -3.27 2.41
N GLY A 27 -10.74 -4.45 1.97
CA GLY A 27 -11.66 -5.28 2.75
C GLY A 27 -11.07 -5.72 4.10
N LEU A 28 -9.78 -6.09 4.14
CA LEU A 28 -9.09 -6.44 5.38
C LEU A 28 -8.92 -5.23 6.31
N LEU A 29 -8.51 -4.08 5.74
CA LEU A 29 -8.37 -2.82 6.46
C LEU A 29 -9.69 -2.36 7.08
N ASP A 30 -10.81 -2.45 6.36
CA ASP A 30 -12.14 -2.08 6.86
C ASP A 30 -12.63 -3.03 7.97
N ASN A 31 -12.39 -4.34 7.83
CA ASN A 31 -12.75 -5.32 8.86
C ASN A 31 -11.97 -5.09 10.15
N LEU A 32 -10.68 -4.81 10.05
CA LEU A 32 -9.84 -4.51 11.21
C LEU A 32 -10.18 -3.16 11.83
N ARG A 33 -10.57 -2.17 11.02
CA ARG A 33 -11.06 -0.88 11.49
C ARG A 33 -12.35 -1.01 12.31
N ALA A 34 -13.20 -1.97 11.99
CA ALA A 34 -14.41 -2.23 12.76
C ALA A 34 -14.10 -2.68 14.21
N CYS A 35 -12.96 -3.34 14.45
CA CYS A 35 -12.55 -3.82 15.77
C CYS A 35 -12.42 -2.70 16.81
N TRP A 36 -11.94 -1.52 16.42
CA TRP A 36 -11.71 -0.41 17.35
C TRP A 36 -12.88 0.59 17.43
N LEU A 37 -13.78 0.60 16.44
CA LEU A 37 -14.99 1.44 16.50
C LEU A 37 -15.93 0.98 17.62
N VAL A 38 -15.90 -0.32 17.91
CA VAL A 38 -16.55 -0.93 19.08
C VAL A 38 -15.49 -1.08 20.17
N ASN A 39 -15.15 0.03 20.82
CA ASN A 39 -14.12 0.06 21.86
C ASN A 39 -14.61 -0.58 23.19
N SER A 40 -14.92 -1.88 23.15
CA SER A 40 -15.35 -2.66 24.31
C SER A 40 -14.54 -3.96 24.36
N PRO A 41 -13.71 -4.15 25.40
CA PRO A 41 -12.95 -5.38 25.61
C PRO A 41 -13.84 -6.64 25.62
N ASP A 42 -15.10 -6.50 26.07
CA ASP A 42 -16.08 -7.60 26.16
C ASP A 42 -16.50 -8.16 24.79
N VAL A 43 -16.29 -7.41 23.71
CA VAL A 43 -16.64 -7.80 22.34
C VAL A 43 -15.42 -8.21 21.53
N PHE A 44 -14.21 -7.93 22.04
CA PHE A 44 -12.97 -8.26 21.36
C PHE A 44 -12.77 -9.78 21.27
N ARG A 45 -12.37 -10.24 20.09
CA ARG A 45 -12.08 -11.65 19.82
C ARG A 45 -10.62 -11.78 19.37
N PRO A 46 -9.69 -12.08 20.28
CA PRO A 46 -8.26 -12.16 19.98
C PRO A 46 -7.95 -13.10 18.80
N GLU A 47 -8.63 -14.25 18.72
CA GLU A 47 -8.43 -15.23 17.65
C GLU A 47 -8.84 -14.69 16.28
N TRP A 48 -9.88 -13.86 16.24
CA TRP A 48 -10.35 -13.25 15.00
C TRP A 48 -9.42 -12.11 14.56
N PHE A 49 -9.00 -11.28 15.51
CA PHE A 49 -8.06 -10.19 15.25
C PHE A 49 -6.70 -10.71 14.77
N SER A 50 -6.12 -11.70 15.48
CA SER A 50 -4.85 -12.34 15.10
C SER A 50 -4.90 -12.89 13.68
N ARG A 51 -5.99 -13.59 13.31
CA ARG A 51 -6.18 -14.08 11.93
C ARG A 51 -6.21 -12.94 10.91
N LEU A 52 -7.04 -11.92 11.15
CA LEU A 52 -7.19 -10.80 10.21
C LEU A 52 -5.88 -10.02 10.03
N ILE A 53 -5.10 -9.83 11.09
CA ILE A 53 -3.81 -9.16 11.00
C ILE A 53 -2.80 -10.02 10.23
N SER A 54 -2.78 -11.34 10.45
CA SER A 54 -1.93 -12.23 9.63
C SER A 54 -2.32 -12.17 8.15
N ASP A 55 -3.63 -12.18 7.85
CA ASP A 55 -4.12 -12.05 6.48
C ASP A 55 -3.74 -10.70 5.87
N LEU A 56 -3.78 -9.61 6.65
CA LEU A 56 -3.36 -8.28 6.23
C LEU A 56 -1.84 -8.21 5.98
N ARG A 57 -1.01 -8.79 6.85
CA ARG A 57 0.44 -8.86 6.65
C ARG A 57 0.77 -9.51 5.31
N ASP A 58 0.17 -10.67 5.05
CA ASP A 58 0.41 -11.43 3.81
C ASP A 58 -0.12 -10.65 2.58
N GLN A 59 -1.24 -9.96 2.74
CA GLN A 59 -1.80 -9.09 1.70
C GLN A 59 -0.91 -7.88 1.40
N VAL A 60 -0.35 -7.23 2.42
CA VAL A 60 0.59 -6.11 2.26
C VAL A 60 1.87 -6.58 1.56
N ALA A 61 2.36 -7.78 1.89
CA ALA A 61 3.52 -8.36 1.18
C ALA A 61 3.23 -8.57 -0.32
N MET A 62 2.05 -9.10 -0.65
CA MET A 62 1.63 -9.27 -2.04
C MET A 62 1.50 -7.92 -2.75
N HIS A 63 0.87 -6.96 -2.10
CA HIS A 63 0.67 -5.61 -2.63
C HIS A 63 1.99 -4.96 -3.03
N PHE A 64 2.96 -4.88 -2.10
CA PHE A 64 4.29 -4.31 -2.40
C PHE A 64 5.06 -5.13 -3.45
N ALA A 65 4.92 -6.46 -3.45
CA ALA A 65 5.56 -7.30 -4.47
C ALA A 65 5.01 -7.02 -5.87
N LEU A 66 3.70 -6.80 -5.99
CA LEU A 66 3.07 -6.38 -7.23
C LEU A 66 3.65 -5.03 -7.66
N GLU A 67 3.63 -4.02 -6.79
CA GLU A 67 4.11 -2.68 -7.13
C GLU A 67 5.55 -2.66 -7.67
N ASN A 68 6.43 -3.43 -7.01
CA ASN A 68 7.81 -3.60 -7.40
C ASN A 68 7.96 -4.34 -8.74
N ALA A 69 7.16 -5.37 -8.99
CA ALA A 69 7.17 -6.10 -10.24
C ALA A 69 6.72 -5.24 -11.44
N PHE A 70 5.81 -4.28 -11.23
CA PHE A 70 5.33 -3.40 -12.30
C PHE A 70 6.25 -2.21 -12.55
N GLY A 71 7.09 -1.86 -11.58
CA GLY A 71 7.96 -0.70 -11.65
C GLY A 71 7.13 0.56 -11.88
N TYR A 72 6.01 0.70 -11.16
CA TYR A 72 5.15 1.90 -11.14
C TYR A 72 5.99 3.19 -11.02
N PHE A 73 7.13 3.06 -10.33
CA PHE A 73 8.06 4.13 -10.01
C PHE A 73 9.34 4.16 -10.85
N GLU A 74 9.70 3.09 -11.56
CA GLU A 74 11.02 3.01 -12.24
C GLU A 74 10.99 3.49 -13.70
N LYS A 75 10.00 3.07 -14.48
CA LYS A 75 9.96 3.34 -15.93
C LYS A 75 9.47 4.74 -16.33
N PRO A 76 8.44 5.32 -15.68
CA PRO A 76 7.86 6.59 -16.14
C PRO A 76 8.52 7.83 -15.50
N VAL A 77 9.38 7.64 -14.50
CA VAL A 77 9.93 8.71 -13.66
C VAL A 77 11.34 9.16 -14.08
N SER A 78 12.00 8.37 -14.94
CA SER A 78 13.44 8.50 -15.26
C SER A 78 13.90 9.83 -15.87
N SER A 79 12.99 10.74 -16.23
CA SER A 79 13.32 12.06 -16.79
C SER A 79 13.30 13.21 -15.77
N ASP A 80 12.68 13.04 -14.60
CA ASP A 80 12.57 14.08 -13.56
C ASP A 80 13.25 13.61 -12.26
N PRO A 81 14.38 14.24 -11.86
CA PRO A 81 15.10 13.90 -10.64
C PRO A 81 14.27 14.02 -9.36
N LEU A 82 13.33 14.99 -9.30
CA LEU A 82 12.50 15.20 -8.12
C LEU A 82 11.47 14.09 -7.97
N LEU A 83 10.81 13.73 -9.07
CA LEU A 83 9.88 12.61 -9.06
C LEU A 83 10.60 11.29 -8.77
N THR A 84 11.84 11.13 -9.26
CA THR A 84 12.65 9.91 -9.01
C THR A 84 13.00 9.79 -7.54
N ALA A 85 13.43 10.88 -6.91
CA ALA A 85 13.74 10.90 -5.49
C ALA A 85 12.51 10.60 -4.63
N GLU A 86 11.34 11.13 -5.01
CA GLU A 86 10.09 10.86 -4.30
C GLU A 86 9.64 9.40 -4.45
N ALA A 87 9.72 8.84 -5.66
CA ALA A 87 9.50 7.42 -5.93
C ALA A 87 10.37 6.51 -5.05
N GLN A 88 11.68 6.80 -4.97
CA GLN A 88 12.61 6.05 -4.14
C GLN A 88 12.29 6.17 -2.66
N ARG A 89 11.88 7.37 -2.21
CA ARG A 89 11.47 7.61 -0.83
C ARG A 89 10.24 6.79 -0.46
N LEU A 90 9.22 6.75 -1.33
CA LEU A 90 7.99 5.98 -1.09
C LEU A 90 8.28 4.48 -1.10
N HIS A 91 9.03 3.99 -2.09
CA HIS A 91 9.45 2.59 -2.13
C HIS A 91 10.23 2.18 -0.87
N ALA A 92 11.06 3.05 -0.30
CA ALA A 92 11.77 2.76 0.95
C ALA A 92 10.82 2.59 2.16
N GLN A 93 9.61 3.17 2.12
CA GLN A 93 8.61 3.00 3.18
C GLN A 93 7.97 1.61 3.18
N HIS A 94 8.03 0.86 2.07
CA HIS A 94 7.49 -0.51 2.01
C HIS A 94 8.12 -1.41 3.06
N GLU A 95 9.45 -1.35 3.22
CA GLU A 95 10.17 -2.14 4.23
C GLU A 95 9.73 -1.76 5.65
N GLU A 96 9.64 -0.46 5.94
CA GLU A 96 9.23 0.04 7.25
C GLU A 96 7.79 -0.40 7.60
N LEU A 97 6.85 -0.19 6.67
CA LEU A 97 5.45 -0.58 6.86
C LEU A 97 5.31 -2.11 6.99
N TYR A 98 6.06 -2.87 6.20
CA TYR A 98 6.02 -4.32 6.26
C TYR A 98 6.54 -4.86 7.60
N LEU A 99 7.62 -4.30 8.13
CA LEU A 99 8.15 -4.67 9.44
C LEU A 99 7.17 -4.30 10.57
N GLN A 100 6.51 -3.14 10.47
CA GLN A 100 5.47 -2.74 11.42
C GLN A 100 4.32 -3.75 11.46
N ILE A 101 3.75 -4.14 10.30
CA ILE A 101 2.64 -5.10 10.29
C ILE A 101 3.09 -6.51 10.72
N CYS A 102 4.34 -6.91 10.46
CA CYS A 102 4.91 -8.14 11.02
C CYS A 102 4.90 -8.12 12.55
N SER A 103 5.43 -7.06 13.16
CA SER A 103 5.46 -6.93 14.63
C SER A 103 4.05 -6.89 15.25
N ILE A 104 3.10 -6.22 14.58
CA ILE A 104 1.70 -6.20 15.01
C ILE A 104 1.10 -7.62 14.96
N ALA A 105 1.41 -8.40 13.92
CA ALA A 105 0.96 -9.79 13.80
C ALA A 105 1.53 -10.69 14.89
N GLU A 106 2.83 -10.57 15.17
CA GLU A 106 3.50 -11.31 16.26
C GLU A 106 2.86 -10.98 17.61
N ASN A 107 2.69 -9.70 17.93
CA ASN A 107 2.01 -9.28 19.16
C ASN A 107 0.59 -9.84 19.24
N ALA A 108 -0.16 -9.84 18.13
CA ALA A 108 -1.53 -10.36 18.09
C ALA A 108 -1.60 -11.87 18.36
N GLU A 109 -0.59 -12.64 17.96
CA GLU A 109 -0.47 -14.05 18.31
C GLU A 109 -0.18 -14.24 19.81
N GLU A 110 0.66 -13.38 20.41
CA GLU A 110 0.90 -13.39 21.86
C GLU A 110 -0.37 -13.08 22.66
N MET A 111 -1.33 -12.35 22.09
CA MET A 111 -2.62 -12.10 22.74
C MET A 111 -3.52 -13.33 22.87
N LEU A 112 -3.19 -14.44 22.22
CA LEU A 112 -3.97 -15.67 22.32
C LEU A 112 -3.72 -16.43 23.64
N TYR A 113 -2.73 -16.01 24.44
CA TYR A 113 -2.40 -16.66 25.70
C TYR A 113 -3.22 -16.11 26.88
N PRO A 114 -3.61 -16.95 27.87
CA PRO A 114 -4.64 -16.62 28.88
C PRO A 114 -4.30 -15.53 29.92
N GLN A 115 -3.15 -14.85 29.80
CA GLN A 115 -2.63 -13.90 30.81
C GLN A 115 -2.70 -12.44 30.35
N MET A 116 -3.45 -12.16 29.28
CA MET A 116 -3.62 -10.82 28.75
C MET A 116 -4.34 -9.88 29.73
N ASP A 117 -3.76 -8.69 29.92
CA ASP A 117 -4.42 -7.57 30.59
C ASP A 117 -5.00 -6.57 29.58
N GLU A 118 -5.87 -5.69 30.05
CA GLU A 118 -6.53 -4.65 29.26
C GLU A 118 -5.53 -3.62 28.66
N GLU A 119 -4.35 -3.48 29.27
CA GLU A 119 -3.30 -2.57 28.82
C GLU A 119 -2.66 -3.09 27.53
N ALA A 120 -2.37 -4.39 27.45
CA ALA A 120 -1.83 -5.03 26.27
C ALA A 120 -2.79 -4.94 25.08
N TYR A 121 -4.11 -5.09 25.32
CA TYR A 121 -5.13 -4.86 24.31
C TYR A 121 -5.12 -3.42 23.78
N THR A 122 -5.14 -2.44 24.68
CA THR A 122 -5.14 -1.02 24.31
C THR A 122 -3.91 -0.66 23.48
N ARG A 123 -2.74 -1.17 23.90
CA ARG A 123 -1.48 -0.98 23.17
C ARG A 123 -1.54 -1.59 21.77
N GLN A 124 -2.10 -2.78 21.61
CA GLN A 124 -2.23 -3.42 20.30
C GLN A 124 -3.11 -2.60 19.35
N VAL A 125 -4.23 -2.09 19.86
CA VAL A 125 -5.13 -1.23 19.08
C VAL A 125 -4.44 0.06 18.65
N ASP A 126 -3.66 0.66 19.55
CA ASP A 126 -2.88 1.87 19.26
C ASP A 126 -1.82 1.63 18.17
N LEU A 127 -1.04 0.55 18.29
CA LEU A 127 -0.05 0.15 17.28
C LEU A 127 -0.68 -0.03 15.90
N PHE A 128 -1.81 -0.73 15.84
CA PHE A 128 -2.48 -0.96 14.57
C PHE A 128 -3.12 0.32 14.01
N ARG A 129 -3.62 1.23 14.85
CA ARG A 129 -4.11 2.55 14.40
C ARG A 129 -3.00 3.39 13.79
N ASP A 130 -1.82 3.39 14.40
CA ASP A 130 -0.67 4.13 13.92
C ASP A 130 -0.18 3.57 12.57
N PHE A 131 -0.08 2.24 12.46
CA PHE A 131 0.19 1.56 11.18
C PHE A 131 -0.85 1.91 10.11
N TYR A 132 -2.14 1.79 10.44
CA TYR A 132 -3.24 2.07 9.50
C TYR A 132 -3.13 3.49 8.94
N ARG A 133 -2.85 4.47 9.80
CA ARG A 133 -2.66 5.85 9.37
C ARG A 133 -1.44 6.01 8.47
N ALA A 134 -0.29 5.45 8.86
CA ALA A 134 0.94 5.52 8.07
C ALA A 134 0.74 4.88 6.69
N PHE A 135 0.07 3.73 6.63
CA PHE A 135 -0.27 3.02 5.40
C PHE A 135 -1.18 3.86 4.49
N GLN A 136 -2.23 4.48 5.04
CA GLN A 136 -3.09 5.39 4.26
C GLN A 136 -2.35 6.62 3.72
N GLU A 137 -1.46 7.21 4.52
CA GLU A 137 -0.64 8.35 4.10
C GLU A 137 0.32 7.94 2.96
N HIS A 138 0.87 6.73 3.02
CA HIS A 138 1.70 6.14 1.97
C HIS A 138 0.92 5.92 0.67
N GLU A 139 -0.21 5.20 0.72
CA GLU A 139 -1.11 4.96 -0.43
C GLU A 139 -1.51 6.26 -1.13
N SER A 140 -1.87 7.29 -0.34
CA SER A 140 -2.25 8.60 -0.88
C SER A 140 -1.08 9.29 -1.57
N ALA A 141 0.14 9.18 -1.03
CA ALA A 141 1.32 9.79 -1.61
C ALA A 141 1.73 9.09 -2.92
N GLU A 142 1.61 7.77 -2.98
CA GLU A 142 1.85 7.00 -4.21
C GLU A 142 0.83 7.33 -5.29
N PHE A 143 -0.45 7.43 -4.93
CA PHE A 143 -1.50 7.87 -5.84
C PHE A 143 -1.20 9.27 -6.42
N ASP A 144 -0.84 10.23 -5.56
CA ASP A 144 -0.46 11.58 -5.98
C ASP A 144 0.75 11.58 -6.93
N LEU A 145 1.76 10.75 -6.63
CA LEU A 145 2.93 10.59 -7.48
C LEU A 145 2.53 10.04 -8.86
N MET A 146 1.69 9.01 -8.91
CA MET A 146 1.18 8.45 -10.17
C MET A 146 0.45 9.52 -10.99
N VAL A 147 -0.46 10.30 -10.39
CA VAL A 147 -1.20 11.37 -11.07
C VAL A 147 -0.26 12.42 -11.67
N ARG A 148 0.80 12.82 -10.93
CA ARG A 148 1.80 13.78 -11.42
C ARG A 148 2.58 13.22 -12.60
N VAL A 149 3.04 11.98 -12.50
CA VAL A 149 3.76 11.28 -13.55
C VAL A 149 2.92 11.20 -14.84
N PHE A 150 1.65 10.80 -14.73
CA PHE A 150 0.72 10.79 -15.88
C PHE A 150 0.53 12.18 -16.49
N SER A 151 0.42 13.21 -15.66
CA SER A 151 0.25 14.60 -16.13
C SER A 151 1.47 15.10 -16.90
N GLU A 152 2.68 14.79 -16.43
CA GLU A 152 3.93 15.15 -17.13
C GLU A 152 4.09 14.39 -18.45
N GLN A 153 3.73 13.11 -18.49
CA GLN A 153 3.73 12.34 -19.73
C GLN A 153 2.77 12.92 -20.78
N GLN A 154 1.58 13.38 -20.37
CA GLN A 154 0.64 14.03 -21.28
C GLN A 154 1.16 15.36 -21.82
N LYS A 155 1.86 16.17 -21.00
CA LYS A 155 2.50 17.41 -21.45
C LYS A 155 3.58 17.14 -22.49
N GLN A 156 4.41 16.13 -22.26
CA GLN A 156 5.47 15.73 -23.21
C GLN A 156 4.93 15.18 -24.54
N GLN A 157 3.70 14.63 -24.55
CA GLN A 157 3.06 14.11 -25.76
C GLN A 157 2.26 15.16 -26.56
N ARG A 158 1.97 16.35 -26.01
CA ARG A 158 1.38 17.45 -26.79
C ARG A 158 2.47 18.11 -27.65
N PRO A 159 2.40 18.05 -29.00
CA PRO A 159 3.30 18.83 -29.82
C PRO A 159 3.00 20.32 -29.60
N LEU A 160 4.06 21.13 -29.45
CA LEU A 160 3.99 22.57 -29.66
C LEU A 160 3.36 22.78 -31.04
N ILE A 161 2.09 23.20 -31.06
CA ILE A 161 1.50 23.74 -32.29
C ILE A 161 2.31 24.99 -32.57
N SER A 162 3.22 24.88 -33.53
CA SER A 162 3.88 26.02 -34.16
C SER A 162 2.78 26.85 -34.80
N THR A 163 2.32 27.87 -34.08
CA THR A 163 1.72 29.05 -34.70
C THR A 163 2.85 29.85 -35.32
N ASP A 164 3.31 29.37 -36.47
CA ASP A 164 3.85 30.24 -37.51
C ASP A 164 2.80 30.26 -38.63
N GLN A 165 1.97 31.31 -38.63
CA GLN A 165 1.45 32.05 -39.79
C GLN A 165 0.45 33.11 -39.35
#